data_AF-J9E7H0-F1
#
_entry.id   AF-J9E7H0-F1
#
_cell.length_a   1.000
_cell.length_b   1.000
_cell.length_c   1.000
_cell.angle_alpha   90.00
_cell.angle_beta   90.00
_cell.angle_gamma   90.00
#
_symmetry.space_group_name_H-M   'P 1'
#
loop_
_entity.id
_entity.type
_entity.pdbx_description
1 polymer ?
#
loop_
_entity_poly.entity_id
_entity_poly.type
_entity_poly.pdbx_seq_one_letter_code
_entity_poly.pdbx_strand_id
1 'polypeptide(L)'
;MPLPPALLARLKRRGIIQEDAAEEVIAENYDAEIPTGIQSNARQKTEKNASGARGCPNKWNPYHYCVQFCYDHWKDGTNENRFVVLPLPLV
;
A
#
# COMPACT_ATOMS: atom_id res chain seq x y z
N MET A 1 -25.98 -2.92 5.50
CA MET A 1 -26.27 -4.12 6.32
C MET A 1 -25.53 -3.97 7.64
N PRO A 2 -26.20 -4.07 8.80
CA PRO A 2 -25.53 -3.95 10.09
C PRO A 2 -24.54 -5.11 10.31
N LEU A 3 -23.41 -4.82 10.96
CA LEU A 3 -22.41 -5.85 11.25
C LEU A 3 -22.97 -6.86 12.26
N PRO A 4 -22.75 -8.18 12.06
CA PRO A 4 -23.17 -9.19 13.02
C PRO A 4 -22.40 -9.03 14.35
N PRO A 5 -23.06 -9.25 15.51
CA PRO A 5 -22.52 -8.92 16.83
C PRO A 5 -21.22 -9.67 17.17
N ALA A 6 -21.07 -10.90 16.67
CA ALA A 6 -19.85 -11.69 16.85
C ALA A 6 -18.63 -11.05 16.15
N LEU A 7 -18.84 -10.40 15.01
CA LEU A 7 -17.80 -9.74 14.23
C LEU A 7 -17.42 -8.40 14.88
N LEU A 8 -18.41 -7.64 15.34
CA LEU A 8 -18.22 -6.39 16.07
C LEU A 8 -17.38 -6.60 17.34
N ALA A 9 -17.66 -7.64 18.13
CA ALA A 9 -16.87 -7.96 19.32
C ALA A 9 -15.41 -8.38 19.01
N ARG A 10 -15.16 -8.97 17.83
CA ARG A 10 -13.80 -9.32 17.39
C ARG A 10 -13.04 -8.09 16.92
N LEU A 11 -13.69 -7.19 16.20
CA LEU A 11 -13.09 -5.94 15.74
C LEU A 11 -12.78 -5.00 16.93
N LYS A 12 -13.68 -4.89 17.91
CA LYS A 12 -13.43 -4.18 19.17
C LYS A 12 -12.23 -4.73 19.94
N ARG A 13 -12.15 -6.06 20.11
CA ARG A 13 -11.01 -6.72 20.78
C ARG A 13 -9.68 -6.46 20.08
N ARG A 14 -9.69 -6.22 18.78
CA ARG A 14 -8.51 -5.89 17.98
C ARG A 14 -8.25 -4.39 17.86
N GLY A 15 -9.09 -3.54 18.47
CA GLY A 15 -8.99 -2.09 18.39
C GLY A 15 -9.32 -1.52 17.00
N ILE A 16 -10.02 -2.26 16.14
CA ILE A 16 -10.37 -1.83 14.78
C ILE A 16 -11.62 -0.94 14.78
N ILE A 17 -12.52 -1.16 15.74
CA ILE A 17 -13.69 -0.32 15.98
C ILE A 17 -13.56 0.24 17.39
N GLN A 18 -13.42 1.56 17.49
CA GLN A 18 -13.55 2.33 18.72
C GLN A 18 -14.93 2.99 18.65
N GLU A 19 -15.80 2.74 19.63
CA GLU A 19 -17.14 3.36 19.69
C GLU A 19 -17.10 4.77 20.25
N ASP A 20 -16.00 5.13 20.89
CA ASP A 20 -15.75 6.44 21.43
C ASP A 20 -14.94 7.24 20.41
N ALA A 21 -15.63 7.77 19.40
CA ALA A 21 -15.12 8.87 18.59
C ALA A 21 -15.13 10.15 19.45
N ALA A 22 -14.34 10.16 20.54
CA ALA A 22 -13.81 11.41 21.05
C ALA A 22 -12.75 11.83 20.04
N GLU A 23 -13.07 12.82 19.20
CA GLU A 23 -12.10 13.52 18.38
C GLU A 23 -10.94 13.97 19.28
N GLU A 24 -9.78 13.30 19.21
CA GLU A 24 -8.58 13.77 19.87
C GLU A 24 -8.10 15.03 19.16
N VAL A 25 -8.42 16.19 19.75
CA VAL A 25 -7.86 17.49 19.38
C VAL A 25 -6.40 17.48 19.86
N ILE A 26 -5.46 17.26 18.95
CA ILE A 26 -4.01 17.31 19.24
C ILE A 26 -3.64 18.78 19.51
N ALA A 27 -3.86 19.21 20.74
CA ALA A 27 -3.53 20.54 21.23
C ALA A 27 -2.42 20.42 22.28
N GLU A 28 -1.20 20.10 21.83
CA GLU A 28 -0.02 20.36 22.64
C GLU A 28 1.14 20.86 21.77
N ASN A 29 1.70 21.96 22.24
CA ASN A 29 2.59 22.85 21.55
C ASN A 29 3.67 23.33 22.53
N TYR A 30 4.95 23.13 22.15
CA TYR A 30 6.21 23.78 22.62
C TYR A 30 6.83 23.25 23.93
N ASP A 31 8.13 22.98 24.09
CA ASP A 31 9.36 23.22 23.32
C ASP A 31 10.46 22.28 23.87
N ALA A 32 11.11 21.51 22.98
CA ALA A 32 12.49 21.06 23.11
C ALA A 32 12.91 20.49 21.74
N GLU A 33 13.39 21.39 20.89
CA GLU A 33 14.14 21.17 19.65
C GLU A 33 14.56 19.71 19.36
N ILE A 34 13.79 19.00 18.52
CA ILE A 34 14.34 17.88 17.76
C ILE A 34 14.97 18.49 16.52
N PRO A 35 16.31 18.46 16.36
CA PRO A 35 16.93 18.98 15.16
C PRO A 35 16.45 18.14 13.98
N THR A 36 15.63 18.79 13.18
CA THR A 36 15.22 18.36 11.86
C THR A 36 16.46 18.29 10.99
N GLY A 37 16.62 17.18 10.26
CA GLY A 37 17.39 17.17 9.03
C GLY A 37 18.51 16.14 8.95
N ILE A 38 18.15 14.87 8.72
CA ILE A 38 18.66 14.14 7.54
C ILE A 38 17.48 13.35 6.96
N GLN A 39 16.70 14.03 6.12
CA GLN A 39 16.09 13.32 5.00
C GLN A 39 17.24 12.87 4.09
N SER A 40 17.37 11.56 3.84
CA SER A 40 17.48 11.01 2.50
C SER A 40 18.06 9.59 2.49
N ASN A 41 17.36 8.72 1.76
CA ASN A 41 17.88 7.56 1.04
C ASN A 41 18.51 6.41 1.84
N ALA A 42 17.66 5.43 2.16
CA ALA A 42 17.90 4.04 1.73
C ALA A 42 16.59 3.23 1.72
N ARG A 43 15.63 3.63 0.87
CA ARG A 43 14.56 2.74 0.40
C ARG A 43 15.17 1.72 -0.58
N GLN A 44 16.12 0.92 -0.12
CA GLN A 44 16.58 -0.29 -0.78
C GLN A 44 16.21 -1.48 0.09
N LYS A 45 14.90 -1.66 0.30
CA LYS A 45 14.38 -3.01 0.54
C LYS A 45 14.42 -3.70 -0.81
N THR A 46 15.61 -4.07 -1.28
CA THR A 46 15.81 -4.89 -2.47
C THR A 46 14.88 -6.09 -2.32
N GLU A 47 13.85 -6.07 -3.16
CA GLU A 47 12.78 -7.04 -3.19
C GLU A 47 13.42 -8.42 -3.32
N LYS A 48 13.31 -9.24 -2.28
CA LYS A 48 13.83 -10.62 -2.26
C LYS A 48 13.16 -11.54 -3.31
N ASN A 49 12.30 -10.98 -4.16
CA ASN A 49 11.56 -11.61 -5.24
C ASN A 49 11.94 -11.00 -6.61
N ALA A 50 13.23 -10.69 -6.81
CA ALA A 50 13.75 -10.19 -8.08
C ALA A 50 13.75 -11.25 -9.21
N SER A 51 13.39 -12.50 -8.91
CA SER A 51 13.30 -13.57 -9.90
C SER A 51 12.05 -13.40 -10.76
N GLY A 52 12.22 -12.98 -12.02
CA GLY A 52 11.15 -12.83 -13.00
C GLY A 52 10.82 -11.38 -13.38
N ALA A 53 10.10 -11.20 -14.49
CA ALA A 53 9.75 -9.88 -15.04
C ALA A 53 9.18 -8.94 -13.97
N ARG A 54 9.64 -7.68 -13.94
CA ARG A 54 9.29 -6.69 -12.90
C ARG A 54 7.78 -6.45 -12.85
N GLY A 55 7.14 -6.37 -14.01
CA GLY A 55 5.69 -6.21 -14.13
C GLY A 55 4.86 -7.48 -14.00
N CYS A 56 5.44 -8.65 -13.71
CA CYS A 56 4.67 -9.90 -13.73
C CYS A 56 3.58 -9.88 -12.64
N PRO A 57 2.29 -10.02 -12.99
CA PRO A 57 1.19 -10.04 -12.00
C PRO A 57 1.34 -11.18 -10.98
N ASN A 58 2.00 -12.26 -11.38
CA ASN A 58 2.21 -13.44 -10.56
C ASN A 58 3.56 -13.47 -9.84
N LYS A 59 4.27 -12.32 -9.74
CA LYS A 59 5.59 -12.19 -9.07
C LYS A 59 5.57 -12.64 -7.60
N TRP A 60 4.43 -12.56 -6.93
CA TRP A 60 4.29 -12.93 -5.52
C TRP A 60 4.04 -14.42 -5.27
N ASN A 61 3.81 -15.21 -6.32
CA ASN A 61 3.64 -16.66 -6.20
C ASN A 61 5.01 -17.37 -6.24
N PRO A 62 5.46 -18.02 -5.15
CA PRO A 62 6.78 -18.68 -5.10
C PRO A 62 6.95 -19.81 -6.11
N TYR A 63 5.85 -20.40 -6.57
CA TYR A 63 5.84 -21.49 -7.55
C TYR A 63 5.78 -20.98 -9.00
N HIS A 64 5.64 -19.67 -9.20
CA HIS A 64 5.65 -19.09 -10.53
C HIS A 64 7.08 -18.83 -11.00
N TYR A 65 7.41 -19.37 -12.17
CA TYR A 65 8.61 -19.00 -12.91
C TYR A 65 8.21 -18.23 -14.18
N CYS A 66 8.82 -17.07 -14.39
CA CYS A 66 8.57 -16.28 -15.59
C CYS A 66 9.19 -16.96 -16.82
N VAL A 67 8.40 -17.05 -17.90
CA VAL A 67 8.85 -17.47 -19.24
C VAL A 67 9.08 -16.25 -20.14
N GLN A 68 9.64 -16.44 -21.34
CA GLN A 68 9.93 -15.34 -22.29
C GLN A 68 8.72 -14.41 -22.50
N PHE A 69 7.53 -14.99 -22.70
CA PHE A 69 6.28 -14.23 -22.81
C PHE A 69 6.06 -13.24 -21.66
N CYS A 70 6.41 -13.60 -20.41
CA CYS A 70 6.22 -12.71 -19.27
C CYS A 70 7.12 -11.47 -19.34
N TYR A 71 8.34 -11.61 -19.87
CA TYR A 71 9.26 -10.49 -20.05
C TYR A 71 8.78 -9.56 -21.16
N ASP A 72 8.35 -10.14 -22.29
CA ASP A 72 7.90 -9.38 -23.46
C ASP A 72 6.57 -8.66 -23.22
N HIS A 73 5.64 -9.32 -22.54
CA HIS A 73 4.29 -8.82 -22.32
C HIS A 73 4.21 -7.82 -21.16
N TRP A 74 4.86 -8.10 -20.03
CA TRP A 74 4.69 -7.30 -18.81
C TRP A 74 5.79 -6.27 -18.57
N LYS A 75 7.03 -6.51 -19.05
CA LYS A 75 8.17 -5.57 -18.92
C LYS A 75 8.32 -5.04 -17.48
N ASP A 76 8.27 -3.71 -17.30
CA ASP A 76 8.37 -3.02 -16.01
C ASP A 76 7.03 -2.84 -15.27
N GLY A 77 5.93 -3.34 -15.84
CA GLY A 77 4.58 -3.21 -15.30
C GLY A 77 3.89 -1.91 -15.70
N THR A 78 2.64 -1.74 -15.28
CA THR A 78 1.92 -0.47 -15.43
C THR A 78 2.48 0.52 -14.42
N ASN A 79 3.01 1.65 -14.90
CA ASN A 79 3.34 2.77 -14.04
C ASN A 79 2.06 3.23 -13.33
N GLU A 80 2.14 3.37 -12.01
CA GLU A 80 1.04 3.78 -11.13
C GLU A 80 0.48 5.17 -11.51
N ASN A 81 1.20 5.91 -12.37
CA ASN A 81 0.81 7.19 -12.94
C ASN A 81 -0.10 7.09 -14.19
N ARG A 82 -0.51 5.90 -14.65
CA ARG A 82 -1.43 5.76 -15.79
C ARG A 82 -2.90 5.99 -15.43
N PHE A 83 -3.22 6.19 -14.15
CA PHE A 83 -4.55 6.65 -13.71
C PHE A 83 -4.75 8.16 -13.88
N VAL A 84 -3.77 8.89 -14.42
CA VAL A 84 -3.99 10.28 -14.83
C VAL A 84 -4.80 10.29 -16.14
N VAL A 85 -6.12 10.27 -15.96
CA VAL A 85 -7.14 10.88 -16.83
C VAL A 85 -7.01 10.54 -18.32
N LEU A 86 -7.45 9.34 -18.70
CA LEU A 86 -8.05 9.21 -20.03
C LEU A 86 -9.47 9.80 -19.92
N PRO A 87 -9.80 10.89 -20.64
CA PRO A 87 -11.19 11.34 -20.69
C PRO A 87 -12.00 10.19 -21.31
N LEU A 88 -13.04 9.75 -20.60
CA LEU A 88 -14.04 8.87 -21.19
C LEU A 88 -14.52 9.52 -22.49
N PRO A 89 -14.55 8.81 -23.64
CA PRO A 89 -15.20 9.34 -24.82
C PRO A 89 -16.69 9.43 -24.48
N LEU A 90 -17.20 10.66 -24.41
CA LEU A 90 -18.63 10.95 -24.46
C LEU A 90 -19.10 10.54 -25.86
N VAL A 91 -19.70 9.35 -25.97
CA VAL A 91 -20.57 8.97 -27.09
C VAL A 91 -21.82 8.34 -26.50
#